data_AF-A0A3D2SAC5-F1
#
_entry.id   AF-A0A3D2SAC5-F1
#
_cell.length_a   1.000
_cell.length_b   1.000
_cell.length_c   1.000
_cell.angle_alpha   90.00
_cell.angle_beta   90.00
_cell.angle_gamma   90.00
#
_symmetry.space_group_name_H-M   'P 1'
#
loop_
_entity.id
_entity.type
_entity.pdbx_description
1 polymer ?
#
loop_
_entity_poly.entity_id
_entity_poly.type
_entity_poly.pdbx_seq_one_letter_code
_entity_poly.pdbx_strand_id
1 'polypeptide(L)'
;MGNIILHKAGERGHANHGWLNSYHSFSFASYYNPDKMHFGVLRVLNDDTVAPGMGFGTHPHDNMEIISIPLDGDLEHKDSMGNTTVIRQGDIQVMSAGTGIRHSEYNKNKDKEVKFLQIWLFPNKKGVTPRYDQISLNPEERNNKLQQILSPSADDEGVWIHQDAWFHMGRFEQGKGTTYSSKRAGNGVYAFVIKGSFTVNGQVLEARDAAGITDADSIALSANSADAVILLMDIPMTI
;
A
#
# COMPACT_ATOMS: atom_id res chain seq x y z
N MET A 1 -12.98 -22.87 0.93
CA MET A 1 -11.61 -22.32 1.01
C MET A 1 -11.45 -21.45 -0.21
N GLY A 2 -11.12 -20.17 -0.04
CA GLY A 2 -11.00 -19.24 -1.16
C GLY A 2 -9.82 -19.57 -2.08
N ASN A 3 -9.81 -18.95 -3.26
CA ASN A 3 -8.70 -19.03 -4.19
C ASN A 3 -7.54 -18.18 -3.68
N ILE A 4 -6.31 -18.70 -3.74
CA ILE A 4 -5.11 -17.99 -3.27
C ILE A 4 -4.07 -17.96 -4.39
N ILE A 5 -3.57 -16.77 -4.69
CA ILE A 5 -2.43 -16.54 -5.58
C ILE A 5 -1.29 -15.99 -4.73
N LEU A 6 -0.13 -16.64 -4.77
CA LEU A 6 1.06 -16.20 -4.05
C LEU A 6 1.93 -15.33 -4.95
N HIS A 7 2.41 -14.21 -4.40
CA HIS A 7 3.42 -13.38 -5.02
C HIS A 7 4.64 -13.33 -4.12
N LYS A 8 5.67 -14.09 -4.47
CA LYS A 8 6.90 -14.15 -3.67
C LYS A 8 7.74 -12.89 -3.89
N ALA A 9 8.43 -12.44 -2.84
CA ALA A 9 9.25 -11.24 -2.84
C ALA A 9 10.30 -11.25 -3.97
N GLY A 10 10.90 -12.43 -4.22
CA GLY A 10 11.93 -12.65 -5.25
C GLY A 10 11.39 -12.70 -6.69
N GLU A 11 10.07 -12.65 -6.88
CA GLU A 11 9.43 -12.63 -8.21
C GLU A 11 8.85 -11.26 -8.58
N ARG A 12 9.14 -10.24 -7.76
CA ARG A 12 8.77 -8.85 -8.06
C ARG A 12 9.64 -8.33 -9.18
N GLY A 13 9.09 -7.43 -10.00
CA GLY A 13 9.91 -6.63 -10.91
C GLY A 13 10.91 -5.83 -10.10
N HIS A 14 12.11 -5.60 -10.65
CA HIS A 14 13.17 -4.87 -9.96
C HIS A 14 13.78 -3.83 -10.89
N ALA A 15 13.87 -2.61 -10.39
CA ALA A 15 14.52 -1.50 -11.08
C ALA A 15 15.45 -0.78 -10.11
N ASN A 16 16.71 -0.60 -10.49
CA ASN A 16 17.69 0.16 -9.73
C ASN A 16 18.33 1.22 -10.62
N HIS A 17 18.08 2.48 -10.28
CA HIS A 17 18.57 3.67 -10.98
C HIS A 17 19.68 4.40 -10.21
N GLY A 18 20.32 3.72 -9.26
CA GLY A 18 21.32 4.29 -8.36
C GLY A 18 20.68 5.08 -7.21
N TRP A 19 19.86 6.09 -7.53
CA TRP A 19 19.16 6.90 -6.52
C TRP A 19 17.82 6.31 -6.06
N LEU A 20 17.24 5.43 -6.88
CA LEU A 20 15.99 4.71 -6.62
C LEU A 20 16.24 3.22 -6.77
N ASN A 21 15.87 2.45 -5.74
CA ASN A 21 15.80 0.99 -5.78
C ASN A 21 14.35 0.58 -5.52
N SER A 22 13.68 0.07 -6.55
CA SER A 22 12.24 -0.18 -6.56
C SER A 22 11.93 -1.63 -6.86
N TYR A 23 11.01 -2.22 -6.08
CA TYR A 23 10.44 -3.53 -6.33
C TYR A 23 8.95 -3.43 -6.66
N HIS A 24 8.54 -3.98 -7.80
CA HIS A 24 7.20 -3.87 -8.35
C HIS A 24 6.42 -5.18 -8.19
N SER A 25 5.34 -5.17 -7.40
CA SER A 25 4.45 -6.34 -7.28
C SER A 25 3.64 -6.59 -8.56
N PHE A 26 3.40 -5.54 -9.34
CA PHE A 26 2.67 -5.59 -10.60
C PHE A 26 3.44 -4.86 -11.72
N SER A 27 3.09 -5.11 -12.97
CA SER A 27 3.68 -4.49 -14.17
C SER A 27 3.66 -2.97 -14.08
N PHE A 28 4.83 -2.34 -14.08
CA PHE A 28 4.99 -0.90 -13.87
C PHE A 28 6.24 -0.38 -14.61
N ALA A 29 6.13 0.83 -15.16
CA ALA A 29 7.19 1.42 -15.99
C ALA A 29 7.68 0.44 -17.08
N SER A 30 8.98 0.13 -17.11
CA SER A 30 9.57 -0.80 -18.07
C SER A 30 9.43 -2.28 -17.67
N TYR A 31 9.01 -2.58 -16.44
CA TYR A 31 8.75 -3.95 -16.01
C TYR A 31 7.36 -4.40 -16.48
N TYR A 32 7.33 -5.49 -17.26
CA TYR A 32 6.11 -6.06 -17.80
C TYR A 32 6.04 -7.57 -17.54
N ASN A 33 4.95 -7.98 -16.91
CA ASN A 33 4.54 -9.35 -16.72
C ASN A 33 3.01 -9.43 -16.94
N PRO A 34 2.54 -10.12 -18.00
CA PRO A 34 1.11 -10.17 -18.33
C PRO A 34 0.26 -10.85 -17.24
N ASP A 35 0.86 -11.70 -16.41
CA ASP A 35 0.16 -12.40 -15.32
C ASP A 35 0.09 -11.56 -14.04
N LYS A 36 0.88 -10.48 -13.96
CA LYS A 36 0.95 -9.58 -12.79
C LYS A 36 0.60 -8.15 -13.19
N MET A 37 -0.52 -7.94 -13.88
CA MET A 37 -0.92 -6.59 -14.32
C MET A 37 -1.56 -5.75 -13.22
N HIS A 38 -2.36 -6.37 -12.36
CA HIS A 38 -3.06 -5.78 -11.22
C HIS A 38 -3.72 -6.90 -10.39
N PHE A 39 -4.24 -6.59 -9.21
CA PHE A 39 -5.15 -7.45 -8.46
C PHE A 39 -6.47 -6.71 -8.25
N GLY A 40 -7.52 -7.09 -8.99
CA GLY A 40 -8.74 -6.27 -9.02
C GLY A 40 -8.41 -4.84 -9.46
N VAL A 41 -8.84 -3.84 -8.68
CA VAL A 41 -8.51 -2.41 -8.91
C VAL A 41 -7.13 -1.97 -8.38
N LEU A 42 -6.42 -2.81 -7.63
CA LEU A 42 -5.05 -2.53 -7.15
C LEU A 42 -4.08 -2.62 -8.32
N ARG A 43 -3.68 -1.46 -8.84
CA ARG A 43 -2.88 -1.33 -10.07
C ARG A 43 -1.38 -1.30 -9.81
N VAL A 44 -0.94 -0.67 -8.73
CA VAL A 44 0.48 -0.53 -8.37
C VAL A 44 0.66 -0.83 -6.89
N LEU A 45 1.71 -1.58 -6.57
CA LEU A 45 2.27 -1.72 -5.23
C LEU A 45 3.78 -1.79 -5.42
N ASN A 46 4.44 -0.65 -5.23
CA ASN A 46 5.90 -0.55 -5.28
C ASN A 46 6.44 -0.44 -3.85
N ASP A 47 7.59 -1.08 -3.64
CA ASP A 47 8.39 -1.01 -2.42
C ASP A 47 9.68 -0.26 -2.77
N ASP A 48 9.68 1.03 -2.49
CA ASP A 48 10.66 1.99 -2.98
C ASP A 48 11.66 2.36 -1.88
N THR A 49 12.94 2.38 -2.23
CA THR A 49 14.01 2.95 -1.42
C THR A 49 14.67 4.08 -2.21
N VAL A 50 14.67 5.29 -1.64
CA VAL A 50 15.18 6.51 -2.30
C VAL A 50 16.36 7.08 -1.51
N ALA A 51 17.46 7.32 -2.23
CA ALA A 51 18.70 7.86 -1.70
C ALA A 51 18.53 9.25 -1.05
N PRO A 52 19.44 9.68 -0.16
CA PRO A 52 19.35 10.97 0.53
C PRO A 52 19.20 12.16 -0.43
N GLY A 53 18.19 13.00 -0.18
CA GLY A 53 17.91 14.21 -0.94
C GLY A 53 17.43 14.01 -2.39
N MET A 54 17.35 12.77 -2.87
CA MET A 54 16.89 12.42 -4.22
C MET A 54 15.38 12.20 -4.24
N GLY A 55 14.79 12.08 -5.43
CA GLY A 55 13.35 11.94 -5.56
C GLY A 55 12.84 11.96 -6.98
N PHE A 56 11.53 11.82 -7.08
CA PHE A 56 10.76 11.90 -8.30
C PHE A 56 10.47 13.37 -8.61
N GLY A 57 10.99 13.86 -9.74
CA GLY A 57 10.68 15.19 -10.25
C GLY A 57 9.18 15.36 -10.57
N THR A 58 8.76 16.60 -10.84
CA THR A 58 7.35 16.90 -11.09
C THR A 58 6.80 16.14 -12.28
N HIS A 59 5.80 15.29 -12.06
CA HIS A 59 5.14 14.46 -13.07
C HIS A 59 3.62 14.47 -12.90
N PRO A 60 2.85 14.25 -13.97
CA PRO A 60 1.39 14.26 -13.92
C PRO A 60 0.79 12.90 -13.53
N HIS A 61 -0.38 12.94 -12.92
CA HIS A 61 -1.31 11.82 -12.76
C HIS A 61 -2.73 12.28 -13.05
N ASP A 62 -3.60 11.37 -13.49
CA ASP A 62 -5.03 11.58 -13.66
C ASP A 62 -5.81 10.33 -13.26
N ASN A 63 -7.03 10.50 -12.75
CA ASN A 63 -7.97 9.42 -12.43
C ASN A 63 -7.34 8.21 -11.70
N MET A 64 -6.54 8.47 -10.67
CA MET A 64 -5.86 7.48 -9.84
C MET A 64 -5.92 7.88 -8.37
N GLU A 65 -6.18 6.92 -7.49
CA GLU A 65 -6.00 7.09 -6.04
C GLU A 65 -4.59 6.63 -5.70
N ILE A 66 -3.77 7.53 -5.16
CA ILE A 66 -2.34 7.31 -4.90
C ILE A 66 -2.10 7.40 -3.39
N ILE A 67 -1.60 6.31 -2.80
CA ILE A 67 -1.38 6.16 -1.36
C ILE A 67 0.12 5.95 -1.12
N SER A 68 0.67 6.74 -0.20
CA SER A 68 2.06 6.62 0.26
C SER A 68 2.09 6.21 1.73
N ILE A 69 2.82 5.13 2.04
CA ILE A 69 3.03 4.61 3.40
C ILE A 69 4.53 4.55 3.70
N PRO A 70 5.10 5.52 4.42
CA PRO A 70 6.50 5.47 4.83
C PRO A 70 6.76 4.34 5.82
N LEU A 71 7.81 3.58 5.53
CA LEU A 71 8.30 2.47 6.35
C LEU A 71 9.55 2.85 7.14
N ASP A 72 10.38 3.74 6.59
CA ASP A 72 11.55 4.33 7.23
C ASP A 72 11.89 5.67 6.55
N GLY A 73 12.47 6.61 7.29
CA GLY A 73 12.76 7.96 6.80
C GLY A 73 11.52 8.84 6.58
N ASP A 74 11.73 9.93 5.83
CA ASP A 74 10.79 11.05 5.68
C ASP A 74 10.67 11.39 4.18
N LEU A 75 9.43 11.42 3.66
CA LEU A 75 9.12 11.75 2.27
C LEU A 75 8.51 13.16 2.21
N GLU A 76 9.10 14.07 1.44
CA GLU A 76 8.53 15.38 1.14
C GLU A 76 7.68 15.30 -0.12
N HIS A 77 6.40 15.65 -0.01
CA HIS A 77 5.46 15.75 -1.12
C HIS A 77 5.21 17.21 -1.48
N LYS A 78 5.10 17.48 -2.78
CA LYS A 78 4.69 18.78 -3.33
C LYS A 78 3.76 18.58 -4.52
N ASP A 79 2.68 19.34 -4.59
CA ASP A 79 1.74 19.25 -5.71
C ASP A 79 1.30 20.60 -6.28
N SER A 80 0.60 20.54 -7.41
CA SER A 80 0.07 21.71 -8.12
C SER A 80 -1.13 22.37 -7.45
N MET A 81 -1.68 21.80 -6.37
CA MET A 81 -2.69 22.47 -5.54
C MET A 81 -2.04 23.40 -4.51
N GLY A 82 -0.71 23.39 -4.41
CA GLY A 82 0.07 24.20 -3.47
C GLY A 82 0.41 23.48 -2.17
N ASN A 83 0.11 22.19 -2.04
CA ASN A 83 0.50 21.43 -0.85
C ASN A 83 2.01 21.24 -0.83
N THR A 84 2.60 21.34 0.37
CA THR A 84 3.97 20.92 0.65
C THR A 84 4.00 20.29 2.03
N THR A 85 4.21 18.98 2.08
CA THR A 85 4.05 18.19 3.31
C THR A 85 5.24 17.25 3.48
N VAL A 86 5.47 16.83 4.72
CA VAL A 86 6.44 15.77 5.04
C VAL A 86 5.65 14.60 5.63
N ILE A 87 5.74 13.46 4.98
CA ILE A 87 5.07 12.20 5.31
C ILE A 87 6.10 11.33 6.02
N ARG A 88 5.83 11.01 7.28
CA ARG A 88 6.76 10.29 8.17
C ARG A 88 6.26 8.88 8.47
N GLN A 89 7.12 8.07 9.06
CA GLN A 89 6.70 6.77 9.58
C GLN A 89 5.54 6.93 10.57
N GLY A 90 4.46 6.17 10.34
CA GLY A 90 3.20 6.30 11.09
C GLY A 90 2.15 7.13 10.35
N ASP A 91 2.55 7.93 9.37
CA ASP A 91 1.62 8.65 8.53
C ASP A 91 1.08 7.77 7.41
N ILE A 92 -0.16 8.07 7.00
CA ILE A 92 -0.77 7.56 5.79
C ILE A 92 -1.17 8.78 4.97
N GLN A 93 -0.62 8.87 3.77
CA GLN A 93 -0.94 9.96 2.84
C GLN A 93 -1.72 9.40 1.67
N VAL A 94 -2.70 10.17 1.21
CA VAL A 94 -3.45 9.88 -0.02
C VAL A 94 -3.62 11.11 -0.89
N MET A 95 -3.58 10.90 -2.19
CA MET A 95 -3.87 11.88 -3.21
C MET A 95 -4.81 11.27 -4.24
N SER A 96 -5.98 11.88 -4.43
CA SER A 96 -6.87 11.55 -5.56
C SER A 96 -6.50 12.47 -6.72
N ALA A 97 -6.02 11.90 -7.83
CA ALA A 97 -5.55 12.69 -8.96
C ALA A 97 -6.71 13.35 -9.75
N GLY A 98 -7.89 12.73 -9.77
CA GLY A 98 -9.10 13.34 -10.32
C GLY A 98 -8.96 13.83 -11.77
N THR A 99 -9.36 15.09 -12.02
CA THR A 99 -9.21 15.77 -13.31
C THR A 99 -7.76 16.03 -13.74
N GLY A 100 -6.79 15.77 -12.87
CA GLY A 100 -5.36 15.88 -13.14
C GLY A 100 -4.63 16.62 -12.03
N ILE A 101 -3.47 16.10 -11.65
CA ILE A 101 -2.56 16.73 -10.69
C ILE A 101 -1.11 16.54 -11.14
N ARG A 102 -0.26 17.53 -10.88
CA ARG A 102 1.19 17.39 -11.01
C ARG A 102 1.81 17.37 -9.63
N HIS A 103 2.70 16.43 -9.36
CA HIS A 103 3.33 16.31 -8.06
C HIS A 103 4.77 15.82 -8.16
N SER A 104 5.51 15.98 -7.07
CA SER A 104 6.88 15.50 -6.90
C SER A 104 7.08 14.99 -5.48
N GLU A 105 7.89 13.96 -5.33
CA GLU A 105 8.15 13.29 -4.06
C GLU A 105 9.66 13.15 -3.87
N TYR A 106 10.21 13.69 -2.80
CA TYR A 106 11.64 13.66 -2.52
C TYR A 106 11.92 13.10 -1.14
N ASN A 107 13.04 12.38 -1.00
CA ASN A 107 13.59 12.09 0.31
C ASN A 107 13.96 13.39 1.01
N LYS A 108 13.26 13.70 2.11
CA LYS A 108 13.51 14.90 2.89
C LYS A 108 14.87 14.87 3.58
N ASN A 109 15.33 13.67 3.95
CA ASN A 109 16.58 13.45 4.66
C ASN A 109 17.77 13.69 3.72
N LYS A 110 18.87 14.20 4.28
CA LYS A 110 20.12 14.47 3.54
C LYS A 110 21.23 13.48 3.87
N ASP A 111 20.99 12.62 4.85
CA ASP A 111 21.96 11.74 5.50
C ASP A 111 21.50 10.27 5.55
N LYS A 112 20.22 9.99 5.29
CA LYS A 112 19.66 8.63 5.25
C LYS A 112 18.66 8.43 4.12
N GLU A 113 18.42 7.18 3.77
CA GLU A 113 17.40 6.78 2.79
C GLU A 113 15.98 6.97 3.36
N VAL A 114 15.00 7.03 2.46
CA VAL A 114 13.58 6.84 2.78
C VAL A 114 13.10 5.57 2.11
N LYS A 115 12.28 4.79 2.83
CA LYS A 115 11.66 3.56 2.35
C LYS A 115 10.15 3.70 2.50
N PHE A 116 9.39 3.42 1.46
CA PHE A 116 7.94 3.56 1.50
C PHE A 116 7.25 2.62 0.52
N LEU A 117 5.97 2.36 0.78
CA LEU A 117 5.09 1.72 -0.19
C LEU A 117 4.36 2.79 -0.99
N GLN A 118 4.36 2.63 -2.30
CA GLN A 118 3.61 3.47 -3.24
C GLN A 118 2.52 2.60 -3.87
N ILE A 119 1.27 2.92 -3.56
CA ILE A 119 0.11 2.06 -3.83
C ILE A 119 -0.91 2.82 -4.66
N TRP A 120 -1.31 2.28 -5.82
CA TRP A 120 -2.27 2.93 -6.70
C TRP A 120 -3.51 2.08 -6.93
N LEU A 121 -4.68 2.72 -6.87
CA LEU A 121 -5.96 2.10 -7.12
C LEU A 121 -6.70 2.88 -8.22
N PHE A 122 -7.30 2.14 -9.15
CA PHE A 122 -8.29 2.74 -10.03
C PHE A 122 -9.47 3.25 -9.20
N PRO A 123 -9.90 4.51 -9.36
CA PRO A 123 -11.06 5.02 -8.65
C PRO A 123 -12.35 4.48 -9.27
N ASN A 124 -13.40 4.34 -8.47
CA ASN A 124 -14.76 4.04 -8.94
C ASN A 124 -15.44 5.26 -9.58
N LYS A 125 -14.85 6.46 -9.45
CA LYS A 125 -15.35 7.70 -10.04
C LYS A 125 -14.22 8.48 -10.71
N LYS A 126 -14.37 8.73 -12.00
CA LYS A 126 -13.45 9.56 -12.79
C LYS A 126 -13.84 11.04 -12.75
N GLY A 127 -12.88 11.92 -13.00
CA GLY A 127 -13.10 13.36 -13.12
C GLY A 127 -13.53 14.04 -11.82
N VAL A 128 -13.23 13.43 -10.67
CA VAL A 128 -13.40 14.07 -9.36
C VAL A 128 -12.44 15.26 -9.21
N THR A 129 -12.76 16.19 -8.32
CA THR A 129 -11.82 17.26 -7.97
C THR A 129 -10.57 16.64 -7.34
N PRO A 130 -9.35 17.02 -7.77
CA PRO A 130 -8.12 16.56 -7.13
C PRO A 130 -8.14 16.91 -5.64
N ARG A 131 -7.63 15.99 -4.81
CA ARG A 131 -7.55 16.21 -3.36
C ARG A 131 -6.32 15.55 -2.77
N TYR A 132 -5.94 16.04 -1.60
CA TYR A 132 -4.86 15.54 -0.77
C TYR A 132 -5.39 15.34 0.64
N ASP A 133 -4.96 14.27 1.29
CA ASP A 133 -5.21 14.02 2.71
C ASP A 133 -4.03 13.28 3.35
N GLN A 134 -3.82 13.50 4.64
CA GLN A 134 -2.75 12.88 5.42
C GLN A 134 -3.18 12.80 6.88
N ILE A 135 -3.00 11.62 7.48
CA ILE A 135 -3.19 11.41 8.91
C ILE A 135 -1.94 10.79 9.52
N SER A 136 -1.76 10.97 10.82
CA SER A 136 -0.76 10.26 11.62
C SER A 136 -1.46 9.23 12.49
N LEU A 137 -1.07 7.96 12.37
CA LEU A 137 -1.59 6.86 13.17
C LEU A 137 -0.55 6.41 14.19
N ASN A 138 -0.99 6.19 15.43
CA ASN A 138 -0.11 5.67 16.48
C ASN A 138 0.20 4.18 16.24
N PRO A 139 1.47 3.78 15.99
CA PRO A 139 1.80 2.38 15.74
C PRO A 139 1.52 1.44 16.91
N GLU A 140 1.44 1.96 18.14
CA GLU A 140 1.11 1.15 19.32
C GLU A 140 -0.37 0.73 19.34
N GLU A 141 -1.24 1.46 18.63
CA GLU A 141 -2.66 1.14 18.54
C GLU A 141 -2.95 -0.03 17.60
N ARG A 142 -1.96 -0.64 16.96
CA ARG A 142 -2.14 -1.83 16.09
C ARG A 142 -1.43 -3.07 16.60
N ASN A 143 -1.10 -3.11 17.89
CA ASN A 143 -0.53 -4.30 18.54
C ASN A 143 -1.57 -5.42 18.63
N ASN A 144 -1.22 -6.57 18.05
CA ASN A 144 -2.01 -7.81 18.00
C ASN A 144 -3.44 -7.61 17.46
N LYS A 145 -3.66 -6.58 16.65
CA LYS A 145 -4.93 -6.31 15.98
C LYS A 145 -4.71 -5.58 14.66
N LEU A 146 -5.76 -5.53 13.84
CA LEU A 146 -5.78 -4.80 12.58
C LEU A 146 -6.38 -3.40 12.83
N GLN A 147 -5.63 -2.35 12.52
CA GLN A 147 -6.09 -0.96 12.54
C GLN A 147 -6.46 -0.55 11.12
N GLN A 148 -7.67 0.01 10.93
CA GLN A 148 -8.07 0.56 9.65
C GLN A 148 -7.29 1.84 9.38
N ILE A 149 -6.75 1.95 8.17
CA ILE A 149 -5.91 3.08 7.76
C ILE A 149 -6.48 3.83 6.55
N LEU A 150 -7.35 3.18 5.79
CA LEU A 150 -8.00 3.74 4.62
C LEU A 150 -9.37 3.10 4.39
N SER A 151 -10.32 3.90 3.90
CA SER A 151 -11.71 3.48 3.62
C SER A 151 -12.32 4.22 2.41
N PRO A 152 -13.54 3.88 1.96
CA PRO A 152 -14.27 4.66 0.94
C PRO A 152 -14.98 5.91 1.49
N SER A 153 -14.94 6.16 2.80
CA SER A 153 -15.78 7.15 3.48
C SER A 153 -14.97 8.15 4.29
N ALA A 154 -15.25 9.44 4.11
CA ALA A 154 -14.63 10.52 4.87
C ALA A 154 -15.05 10.52 6.36
N ASP A 155 -16.13 9.82 6.71
CA ASP A 155 -16.67 9.72 8.07
C ASP A 155 -16.19 8.46 8.82
N ASP A 156 -15.29 7.68 8.23
CA ASP A 156 -14.77 6.43 8.78
C ASP A 156 -13.28 6.57 9.21
N GLU A 157 -12.73 5.55 9.87
CA GLU A 157 -11.34 5.57 10.32
C GLU A 157 -10.35 5.57 9.14
N GLY A 158 -9.28 6.35 9.29
CA GLY A 158 -8.21 6.42 8.28
C GLY A 158 -8.37 7.61 7.33
N VAL A 159 -7.56 7.61 6.27
CA VAL A 159 -7.82 8.47 5.11
C VAL A 159 -8.91 7.84 4.25
N TRP A 160 -9.59 8.61 3.41
CA TRP A 160 -10.60 8.04 2.52
C TRP A 160 -10.14 8.08 1.06
N ILE A 161 -10.78 7.33 0.16
CA ILE A 161 -10.57 7.33 -1.31
C ILE A 161 -11.87 7.19 -2.11
N HIS A 162 -11.82 7.53 -3.39
CA HIS A 162 -12.89 7.27 -4.36
C HIS A 162 -12.85 5.83 -4.89
N GLN A 163 -12.87 4.84 -4.00
CA GLN A 163 -12.98 3.42 -4.35
C GLN A 163 -13.50 2.64 -3.15
N ASP A 164 -14.29 1.59 -3.40
CA ASP A 164 -14.88 0.70 -2.41
C ASP A 164 -13.84 -0.29 -1.84
N ALA A 165 -12.73 0.25 -1.34
CA ALA A 165 -11.59 -0.48 -0.81
C ALA A 165 -11.28 -0.04 0.63
N TRP A 166 -10.74 -0.99 1.42
CA TRP A 166 -10.35 -0.75 2.81
C TRP A 166 -8.97 -1.31 3.07
N PHE A 167 -8.10 -0.52 3.72
CA PHE A 167 -6.78 -1.00 4.11
C PHE A 167 -6.69 -1.11 5.61
N HIS A 168 -6.02 -2.17 6.07
CA HIS A 168 -5.72 -2.38 7.47
C HIS A 168 -4.26 -2.74 7.66
N MET A 169 -3.63 -2.17 8.67
CA MET A 169 -2.28 -2.56 9.09
C MET A 169 -2.31 -3.18 10.48
N GLY A 170 -1.50 -4.20 10.69
CA GLY A 170 -1.35 -4.83 12.00
C GLY A 170 0.10 -5.14 12.33
N ARG A 171 0.45 -5.06 13.61
CA ARG A 171 1.72 -5.50 14.17
C ARG A 171 1.45 -6.61 15.18
N PHE A 172 2.01 -7.79 14.97
CA PHE A 172 1.72 -8.98 15.76
C PHE A 172 2.98 -9.55 16.40
N GLU A 173 2.85 -9.97 17.65
CA GLU A 173 3.84 -10.81 18.33
C GLU A 173 3.77 -12.24 17.78
N GLN A 174 4.86 -13.00 17.93
CA GLN A 174 4.91 -14.38 17.45
C GLN A 174 3.79 -15.24 18.06
N GLY A 175 3.10 -16.01 17.22
CA GLY A 175 1.99 -16.87 17.60
C GLY A 175 0.67 -16.15 17.86
N LYS A 176 0.64 -14.80 17.79
CA LYS A 176 -0.60 -14.02 17.82
C LYS A 176 -1.18 -13.91 16.42
N GLY A 177 -2.49 -13.78 16.36
CA GLY A 177 -3.22 -13.80 15.11
C GLY A 177 -4.62 -13.22 15.27
N THR A 178 -5.28 -13.05 14.13
CA THR A 178 -6.68 -12.60 14.06
C THR A 178 -7.31 -13.15 12.79
N THR A 179 -8.63 -13.03 12.68
CA THR A 179 -9.34 -13.22 11.42
C THR A 179 -9.68 -11.86 10.81
N TYR A 180 -9.66 -11.79 9.48
CA TYR A 180 -10.18 -10.66 8.71
C TYR A 180 -11.35 -11.13 7.84
N SER A 181 -12.43 -10.35 7.83
CA SER A 181 -13.57 -10.57 6.93
C SER A 181 -13.63 -9.43 5.93
N SER A 182 -13.84 -9.78 4.67
CA SER A 182 -14.00 -8.79 3.61
C SER A 182 -15.12 -7.82 3.95
N LYS A 183 -14.88 -6.52 3.75
CA LYS A 183 -15.81 -5.44 4.06
C LYS A 183 -16.96 -5.37 3.05
N ARG A 184 -16.76 -5.93 1.85
CA ARG A 184 -17.77 -5.93 0.78
C ARG A 184 -17.74 -7.22 -0.04
N ALA A 185 -18.93 -7.76 -0.31
CA ALA A 185 -19.08 -8.89 -1.20
C ALA A 185 -18.54 -8.58 -2.61
N GLY A 186 -17.78 -9.52 -3.18
CA GLY A 186 -17.10 -9.35 -4.47
C GLY A 186 -15.70 -8.74 -4.39
N ASN A 187 -15.27 -8.27 -3.22
CA ASN A 187 -13.88 -7.89 -3.00
C ASN A 187 -13.00 -9.11 -2.74
N GLY A 188 -11.75 -9.04 -3.19
CA GLY A 188 -10.66 -9.91 -2.76
C GLY A 188 -9.75 -9.18 -1.77
N VAL A 189 -8.92 -9.92 -1.04
CA VAL A 189 -7.96 -9.35 -0.10
C VAL A 189 -6.55 -9.64 -0.56
N TYR A 190 -5.75 -8.59 -0.69
CA TYR A 190 -4.33 -8.69 -0.95
C TYR A 190 -3.56 -8.47 0.36
N ALA A 191 -3.03 -9.56 0.91
CA ALA A 191 -2.26 -9.56 2.15
C ALA A 191 -0.77 -9.45 1.83
N PHE A 192 -0.14 -8.34 2.21
CA PHE A 192 1.28 -8.06 1.96
C PHE A 192 2.06 -8.00 3.27
N VAL A 193 3.07 -8.87 3.43
CA VAL A 193 3.91 -8.88 4.63
C VAL A 193 4.95 -7.77 4.52
N ILE A 194 4.83 -6.76 5.37
CA ILE A 194 5.80 -5.66 5.45
C ILE A 194 7.07 -6.16 6.14
N LYS A 195 6.95 -6.81 7.30
CA LYS A 195 8.10 -7.26 8.10
C LYS A 195 7.77 -8.59 8.75
N GLY A 196 8.78 -9.45 8.90
CA GLY A 196 8.63 -10.75 9.57
C GLY A 196 8.00 -11.79 8.66
N SER A 197 7.28 -12.75 9.25
CA SER A 197 6.60 -13.84 8.54
C SER A 197 5.21 -14.05 9.11
N PHE A 198 4.24 -14.40 8.26
CA PHE A 198 2.87 -14.72 8.63
C PHE A 198 2.41 -16.01 7.96
N THR A 199 1.56 -16.75 8.65
CA THR A 199 0.70 -17.76 8.04
C THR A 199 -0.65 -17.11 7.74
N VAL A 200 -1.03 -17.05 6.46
CA VAL A 200 -2.28 -16.45 5.96
C VAL A 200 -3.08 -17.52 5.24
N ASN A 201 -4.24 -17.90 5.79
CA ASN A 201 -5.07 -19.01 5.29
C ASN A 201 -4.28 -20.28 4.98
N GLY A 202 -3.35 -20.64 5.88
CA GLY A 202 -2.49 -21.83 5.75
C GLY A 202 -1.27 -21.65 4.86
N GLN A 203 -1.11 -20.50 4.19
CA GLN A 203 0.06 -20.19 3.37
C GLN A 203 1.10 -19.39 4.17
N VAL A 204 2.35 -19.85 4.16
CA VAL A 204 3.45 -19.11 4.79
C VAL A 204 3.95 -18.03 3.85
N LEU A 205 3.92 -16.79 4.33
CA LEU A 205 4.40 -15.59 3.66
C LEU A 205 5.58 -15.03 4.44
N GLU A 206 6.72 -14.91 3.77
CA GLU A 206 7.91 -14.25 4.32
C GLU A 206 7.88 -12.74 4.09
N ALA A 207 8.87 -12.03 4.59
CA ALA A 207 8.97 -10.59 4.42
C ALA A 207 8.90 -10.21 2.93
N ARG A 208 7.97 -9.30 2.59
CA ARG A 208 7.66 -8.83 1.23
C ARG A 208 6.97 -9.84 0.32
N ASP A 209 6.60 -11.01 0.81
CA ASP A 209 5.64 -11.87 0.12
C ASP A 209 4.23 -11.27 0.21
N ALA A 210 3.39 -11.63 -0.76
CA ALA A 210 1.97 -11.35 -0.73
C ALA A 210 1.12 -12.58 -1.07
N ALA A 211 -0.14 -12.55 -0.63
CA ALA A 211 -1.19 -13.45 -1.09
C ALA A 211 -2.41 -12.63 -1.54
N GLY A 212 -2.82 -12.81 -2.80
CA GLY A 212 -4.13 -12.38 -3.28
C GLY A 212 -5.16 -13.48 -2.99
N ILE A 213 -6.23 -13.15 -2.27
CA ILE A 213 -7.21 -14.11 -1.78
C ILE A 213 -8.59 -13.67 -2.27
N THR A 214 -9.32 -14.55 -2.97
CA THR A 214 -10.72 -14.32 -3.39
C THR A 214 -11.61 -15.44 -2.90
N ASP A 215 -12.93 -15.23 -2.92
CA ASP A 215 -13.94 -16.26 -2.60
C ASP A 215 -13.76 -16.90 -1.21
N ALA A 216 -13.29 -16.10 -0.24
CA ALA A 216 -13.10 -16.50 1.14
C ALA A 216 -14.02 -15.71 2.08
N ASP A 217 -14.79 -16.42 2.92
CA ASP A 217 -15.65 -15.78 3.94
C ASP A 217 -14.83 -15.10 5.04
N SER A 218 -13.66 -15.66 5.34
CA SER A 218 -12.72 -15.12 6.32
C SER A 218 -11.29 -15.51 5.98
N ILE A 219 -10.35 -14.71 6.49
CA ILE A 219 -8.91 -14.87 6.31
C ILE A 219 -8.26 -14.96 7.68
N ALA A 220 -7.77 -16.14 8.03
CA ALA A 220 -7.02 -16.37 9.25
C ALA A 220 -5.57 -15.91 9.06
N LEU A 221 -5.07 -15.16 10.04
CA LEU A 221 -3.71 -14.63 10.10
C LEU A 221 -3.06 -15.09 11.39
N SER A 222 -1.81 -15.52 11.32
CA SER A 222 -0.98 -15.79 12.49
C SER A 222 0.45 -15.36 12.21
N ALA A 223 1.07 -14.59 13.10
CA ALA A 223 2.46 -14.20 12.97
C ALA A 223 3.40 -15.35 13.33
N ASN A 224 4.34 -15.64 12.45
CA ASN A 224 5.35 -16.67 12.65
C ASN A 224 6.63 -16.12 13.32
N SER A 225 6.81 -14.80 13.33
CA SER A 225 7.97 -14.11 13.91
C SER A 225 7.56 -13.02 14.89
N ALA A 226 8.48 -12.59 15.76
CA ALA A 226 8.29 -11.42 16.60
C ALA A 226 8.21 -10.13 15.75
N ASP A 227 7.41 -9.15 16.21
CA ASP A 227 7.20 -7.86 15.56
C ASP A 227 6.86 -7.93 14.06
N ALA A 228 6.04 -8.93 13.69
CA ALA A 228 5.63 -9.12 12.30
C ALA A 228 4.60 -8.03 11.94
N VAL A 229 4.75 -7.41 10.76
CA VAL A 229 3.88 -6.34 10.27
C VAL A 229 3.26 -6.74 8.95
N ILE A 230 1.94 -6.60 8.83
CA ILE A 230 1.18 -6.95 7.62
C ILE A 230 0.27 -5.78 7.22
N LEU A 231 0.13 -5.59 5.91
CA LEU A 231 -0.87 -4.72 5.29
C LEU A 231 -1.89 -5.61 4.58
N LEU A 232 -3.15 -5.47 4.94
CA LEU A 232 -4.27 -6.06 4.21
C LEU A 232 -4.94 -4.97 3.38
N MET A 233 -5.13 -5.25 2.10
CA MET A 233 -5.88 -4.40 1.20
C MET A 233 -7.10 -5.18 0.71
N ASP A 234 -8.27 -4.71 1.09
CA ASP A 234 -9.57 -5.22 0.67
C ASP A 234 -10.00 -4.48 -0.59
N ILE A 235 -10.05 -5.20 -1.71
CA ILE A 235 -9.96 -4.65 -3.06
C ILE A 235 -11.12 -5.17 -3.92
N PRO A 236 -11.91 -4.28 -4.56
CA PRO A 236 -12.85 -4.67 -5.61
C PRO A 236 -12.16 -5.41 -6.74
N MET A 237 -12.71 -6.57 -7.13
CA MET A 237 -12.11 -7.42 -8.16
C MET A 237 -12.43 -6.99 -9.60
N THR A 238 -13.32 -6.02 -9.77
CA THR A 238 -13.73 -5.47 -11.07
C THR A 238 -13.24 -4.03 -11.24
N ILE A 239 -12.62 -3.75 -12.39
CA ILE A 239 -12.18 -2.40 -12.81
C ILE A 239 -13.34 -1.65 -13.46
#